data_AF-A0A380E1G5-F1
#
_entry.id   AF-A0A380E1G5-F1
#
_cell.length_a   1.000
_cell.length_b   1.000
_cell.length_c   1.000
_cell.angle_alpha   90.00
_cell.angle_beta   90.00
_cell.angle_gamma   90.00
#
_symmetry.space_group_name_H-M   'P 1'
#
loop_
_entity.id
_entity.type
_entity.pdbx_description
1 polymer ?
#
loop_
_entity_poly.entity_id
_entity_poly.type
_entity_poly.pdbx_seq_one_letter_code
_entity_poly.pdbx_strand_id
1 'polypeptide(L)'
;MALKLLIHTVQCSALPLANNPSHLEIVAPVVEGRTRAAQDDIQRAGAPTTDHHKAMPIIIHGDAAYPGQGINFETMNLGNLKGYSTGGSLHIITNNRIGFTTEPIDARSTTYSTDVAKGYDVPIFHVNADDVEATIEAIDIAMEFRKEFIKTSLLI
;
A
#
# COMPACT_ATOMS: atom_id res chain seq x y z
N MET A 1 10.54 -12.56 -4.75
CA MET A 1 10.55 -11.32 -5.55
C MET A 1 10.67 -10.16 -4.57
N ALA A 2 11.63 -9.25 -4.77
CA ALA A 2 11.93 -8.20 -3.80
C ALA A 2 10.84 -7.12 -3.81
N LEU A 3 10.38 -6.76 -2.61
CA LEU A 3 9.45 -5.67 -2.33
C LEU A 3 10.01 -4.35 -2.88
N LYS A 4 9.21 -3.58 -3.63
CA LYS A 4 9.56 -2.23 -4.11
C LYS A 4 8.52 -1.26 -3.58
N LEU A 5 8.93 -0.27 -2.78
CA LEU A 5 8.04 0.77 -2.26
C LEU A 5 8.41 2.13 -2.82
N LEU A 6 7.44 2.80 -3.45
CA LEU A 6 7.59 4.11 -4.05
C LEU A 6 6.80 5.13 -3.22
N ILE A 7 7.37 6.29 -2.95
CA ILE A 7 6.62 7.44 -2.44
C ILE A 7 6.38 8.36 -3.62
N HIS A 8 5.12 8.65 -3.95
CA HIS A 8 4.80 9.64 -4.98
C HIS A 8 4.40 10.97 -4.32
N THR A 9 5.18 12.03 -4.54
CA THR A 9 4.84 13.39 -4.08
C THR A 9 4.08 14.16 -5.17
N VAL A 10 2.83 14.54 -4.93
CA VAL A 10 1.98 15.19 -5.97
C VAL A 10 2.47 16.60 -6.32
N GLN A 11 3.24 17.25 -5.41
CA GLN A 11 3.84 18.57 -5.65
C GLN A 11 5.34 18.52 -6.03
N CYS A 12 5.96 17.34 -6.05
CA CYS A 12 7.37 17.18 -6.39
C CYS A 12 7.54 15.92 -7.25
N SER A 13 8.02 16.05 -8.48
CA SER A 13 8.20 14.96 -9.46
C SER A 13 9.24 13.89 -9.07
N ALA A 14 9.61 13.80 -7.79
CA ALA A 14 10.45 12.76 -7.23
C ALA A 14 9.62 11.52 -6.89
N LEU A 15 10.13 10.35 -7.26
CA LEU A 15 9.58 9.03 -6.91
C LEU A 15 10.63 8.23 -6.12
N PRO A 16 10.98 8.63 -4.89
CA PRO A 16 12.01 7.94 -4.14
C PRO A 16 11.56 6.52 -3.77
N LEU A 17 12.45 5.56 -4.02
CA LEU A 17 12.29 4.18 -3.59
C LEU A 17 12.85 4.03 -2.17
N ALA A 18 12.12 3.35 -1.29
CA ALA A 18 12.62 3.05 0.05
C ALA A 18 13.58 1.84 0.04
N ASN A 19 14.65 1.92 0.83
CA ASN A 19 15.50 0.76 1.11
C ASN A 19 14.74 -0.23 2.01
N ASN A 20 14.82 -1.52 1.71
CA ASN A 20 14.18 -2.57 2.49
C ASN A 20 15.14 -3.76 2.70
N PRO A 21 15.10 -4.42 3.87
CA PRO A 21 15.85 -5.65 4.10
C PRO A 21 15.16 -6.84 3.40
N SER A 22 15.79 -8.02 3.48
CA SER A 22 15.21 -9.27 2.96
C SER A 22 13.98 -9.76 3.74
N HIS A 23 13.73 -9.25 4.94
CA HIS A 23 12.53 -9.55 5.72
C HIS A 23 11.33 -8.91 5.00
N LEU A 24 10.51 -9.74 4.36
CA LEU A 24 9.38 -9.28 3.56
C LEU A 24 8.43 -8.45 4.42
N GLU A 25 7.73 -7.50 3.79
CA GLU A 25 6.68 -6.67 4.38
C GLU A 25 7.13 -5.64 5.45
N ILE A 26 8.30 -5.81 6.08
CA ILE A 26 8.74 -4.98 7.23
C ILE A 26 8.89 -3.48 6.92
N VAL A 27 9.04 -3.13 5.64
CA VAL A 27 9.20 -1.72 5.21
C VAL A 27 7.86 -1.02 4.98
N ALA A 28 6.73 -1.73 4.94
CA ALA A 28 5.41 -1.11 4.78
C ALA A 28 5.14 0.03 5.79
N PRO A 29 5.28 -0.18 7.12
CA PRO A 29 5.06 0.90 8.08
C PRO A 29 6.15 1.99 8.02
N VAL A 30 7.37 1.64 7.57
CA VAL A 30 8.45 2.62 7.39
C VAL A 30 8.07 3.64 6.32
N VAL A 31 7.45 3.20 5.23
CA VAL A 31 7.05 4.09 4.13
C VAL A 31 5.78 4.85 4.43
N GLU A 32 4.83 4.27 5.16
CA GLU A 32 3.73 5.04 5.72
C GLU A 32 4.27 6.19 6.58
N GLY A 33 5.20 5.91 7.50
CA GLY A 33 5.84 6.92 8.34
C GLY A 33 6.62 7.98 7.55
N ARG A 34 7.40 7.58 6.53
CA ARG A 34 8.12 8.53 5.65
C ARG A 34 7.15 9.39 4.84
N THR A 35 6.04 8.82 4.39
CA THR A 35 5.01 9.55 3.65
C THR A 35 4.31 10.54 4.58
N ARG A 36 3.95 10.11 5.79
CA ARG A 36 3.38 11.00 6.81
C ARG A 36 4.29 12.19 7.12
N ALA A 37 5.59 11.94 7.30
CA ALA A 37 6.57 13.00 7.52
C ALA A 37 6.67 13.98 6.34
N ALA A 38 6.46 13.53 5.11
CA ALA A 38 6.41 14.39 3.92
C ALA A 38 5.10 15.19 3.80
N GLN A 39 4.01 14.71 4.41
CA GLN A 39 2.70 15.38 4.45
C GLN A 39 2.59 16.43 5.55
N ASP A 40 3.30 16.24 6.66
CA ASP A 40 3.25 17.11 7.83
C ASP A 40 4.03 18.42 7.63
N ASP A 41 3.36 19.55 7.89
CA ASP A 41 3.99 20.86 8.07
C ASP A 41 4.24 21.12 9.57
N ILE A 42 5.52 21.25 9.90
CA ILE A 42 6.04 21.47 11.26
C ILE A 42 6.68 22.86 11.44
N GLN A 43 6.47 23.79 10.50
CA GLN A 43 7.08 25.14 10.56
C GLN A 43 6.47 26.03 11.65
N ARG A 44 5.35 25.64 12.24
CA ARG A 44 4.64 26.37 13.30
C ARG A 44 4.71 25.60 14.61
N ALA A 45 4.81 26.33 15.72
CA ALA A 45 4.75 25.72 17.05
C ALA A 45 3.37 25.10 17.31
N GLY A 46 3.35 23.89 17.88
CA GLY A 46 2.12 23.15 18.17
C GLY A 46 2.06 21.80 17.45
N ALA A 47 0.84 21.27 17.27
CA ALA A 47 0.64 20.04 16.52
C ALA A 47 0.89 20.26 15.01
N PRO A 48 1.48 19.29 14.29
CA PRO A 48 1.67 19.40 12.85
C PRO A 48 0.34 19.58 12.12
N THR A 49 0.35 20.34 11.02
CA THR A 49 -0.76 20.34 10.06
C THR A 49 -0.45 19.39 8.92
N THR A 50 -1.30 18.39 8.71
CA THR A 50 -1.09 17.34 7.70
C THR A 50 -1.84 17.69 6.42
N ASP A 51 -1.16 17.59 5.27
CA ASP A 51 -1.77 17.67 3.95
C ASP A 51 -1.54 16.35 3.18
N HIS A 52 -2.60 15.53 3.10
CA HIS A 52 -2.56 14.20 2.47
C HIS A 52 -2.39 14.22 0.95
N HIS A 53 -2.48 15.39 0.31
CA HIS A 53 -2.21 15.54 -1.11
C HIS A 53 -0.73 15.74 -1.41
N LYS A 54 0.11 16.09 -0.43
CA LYS A 54 1.55 16.32 -0.69
C LYS A 54 2.30 15.06 -1.11
N ALA A 55 1.93 13.91 -0.56
CA ALA A 55 2.58 12.64 -0.82
C ALA A 55 1.58 11.47 -0.71
N MET A 56 1.89 10.36 -1.39
CA MET A 56 1.13 9.12 -1.35
C MET A 56 2.09 7.93 -1.32
N PRO A 57 1.85 6.93 -0.45
CA PRO A 57 2.62 5.70 -0.44
C PRO A 57 2.10 4.71 -1.48
N ILE A 58 3.01 4.08 -2.22
CA ILE A 58 2.77 2.95 -3.11
C ILE A 58 3.57 1.75 -2.60
N ILE A 59 2.88 0.65 -2.30
CA ILE A 59 3.39 -0.51 -1.56
C ILE A 59 3.17 -1.78 -2.40
N ILE A 60 4.26 -2.40 -2.84
CA ILE A 60 4.20 -3.60 -3.69
C ILE A 60 4.49 -4.84 -2.85
N HIS A 61 3.64 -5.85 -2.91
CA HIS A 61 3.71 -7.07 -2.10
C HIS A 61 3.78 -8.34 -2.96
N GLY A 62 4.26 -9.44 -2.36
CA GLY A 62 4.08 -10.79 -2.91
C GLY A 62 2.82 -11.47 -2.36
N ASP A 63 2.17 -12.34 -3.14
CA ASP A 63 0.91 -12.99 -2.74
C ASP A 63 1.04 -13.96 -1.57
N ALA A 64 2.19 -14.63 -1.41
CA ALA A 64 2.44 -15.49 -0.25
C ALA A 64 2.78 -14.68 1.01
N ALA A 65 3.52 -13.58 0.85
CA ALA A 65 3.98 -12.77 1.98
C ALA A 65 2.87 -11.87 2.54
N TYR A 66 2.03 -11.31 1.66
CA TYR A 66 0.99 -10.36 2.04
C TYR A 66 0.05 -10.87 3.16
N PRO A 67 -0.65 -12.01 2.98
CA PRO A 67 -1.50 -12.58 4.04
C PRO A 67 -0.71 -13.27 5.16
N GLY A 68 0.56 -13.62 4.92
CA GLY A 68 1.38 -14.41 5.85
C GLY A 68 2.17 -13.59 6.87
N GLN A 69 2.22 -12.26 6.75
CA GLN A 69 2.99 -11.39 7.65
C GLN A 69 2.07 -10.44 8.40
N GLY A 70 2.07 -10.54 9.74
CA GLY A 70 1.25 -9.73 10.64
C GLY A 70 1.44 -8.21 10.48
N ILE A 71 2.64 -7.79 10.06
CA ILE A 71 2.99 -6.37 9.88
C ILE A 71 2.11 -5.67 8.84
N ASN A 72 1.57 -6.39 7.85
CA ASN A 72 0.65 -5.80 6.88
C ASN A 72 -0.67 -5.40 7.54
N PHE A 73 -1.21 -6.26 8.39
CA PHE A 73 -2.42 -5.97 9.16
C PHE A 73 -2.20 -4.83 10.15
N GLU A 74 -1.07 -4.84 10.85
CA GLU A 74 -0.68 -3.76 11.74
C GLU A 74 -0.62 -2.43 10.98
N THR A 75 -0.02 -2.42 9.78
CA THR A 75 0.09 -1.23 8.93
C THR A 75 -1.29 -0.76 8.44
N MET A 76 -2.14 -1.65 7.96
CA MET A 76 -3.50 -1.32 7.50
C MET A 76 -4.34 -0.71 8.63
N ASN A 77 -4.20 -1.24 9.85
CA ASN A 77 -4.88 -0.71 11.03
C ASN A 77 -4.50 0.76 11.34
N LEU A 78 -3.31 1.20 10.94
CA LEU A 78 -2.88 2.59 11.12
C LEU A 78 -3.53 3.56 10.11
N GLY A 79 -4.07 3.05 9.01
CA GLY A 79 -4.49 3.86 7.84
C GLY A 79 -5.50 4.95 8.15
N ASN A 80 -6.37 4.77 9.16
CA ASN A 80 -7.40 5.74 9.55
C ASN A 80 -7.14 6.39 10.92
N LEU A 81 -6.01 6.12 11.56
CA LEU A 81 -5.67 6.72 12.85
C LEU A 81 -5.07 8.11 12.65
N LYS A 82 -5.57 9.12 13.36
CA LYS A 82 -5.14 10.53 13.22
C LYS A 82 -3.62 10.73 13.22
N GLY A 83 -2.89 10.01 14.07
CA GLY A 83 -1.43 10.12 14.21
C GLY A 83 -0.61 9.42 13.12
N TYR A 84 -1.23 8.56 12.31
CA TYR A 84 -0.52 7.68 11.39
C TYR A 84 -1.05 7.74 9.95
N SER A 85 -2.31 8.12 9.76
CA SER A 85 -2.96 8.16 8.45
C SER A 85 -2.16 8.99 7.46
N THR A 86 -2.05 8.45 6.25
CA THR A 86 -1.46 9.08 5.06
C THR A 86 -2.50 9.45 4.01
N GLY A 87 -3.80 9.39 4.38
CA GLY A 87 -4.91 9.67 3.45
C GLY A 87 -5.09 8.61 2.36
N GLY A 88 -4.76 7.36 2.69
CA GLY A 88 -4.84 6.22 1.79
C GLY A 88 -3.52 5.92 1.08
N SER A 89 -3.31 4.64 0.79
CA SER A 89 -2.13 4.08 0.14
C SER A 89 -2.55 3.29 -1.11
N LEU A 90 -1.63 3.10 -2.06
CA LEU A 90 -1.85 2.18 -3.18
C LEU A 90 -1.05 0.90 -2.92
N HIS A 91 -1.72 -0.22 -2.78
CA HIS A 91 -1.12 -1.52 -2.62
C HIS A 91 -1.25 -2.32 -3.91
N ILE A 92 -0.15 -2.92 -4.35
CA ILE A 92 -0.12 -3.77 -5.54
C ILE A 92 0.40 -5.13 -5.13
N ILE A 93 -0.38 -6.18 -5.32
CA ILE A 93 0.04 -7.54 -5.00
C ILE A 93 0.42 -8.23 -6.30
N THR A 94 1.71 -8.48 -6.48
CA THR A 94 2.21 -9.23 -7.63
C THR A 94 1.89 -10.72 -7.42
N ASN A 95 0.69 -11.12 -7.83
CA ASN A 95 0.14 -12.44 -7.58
C ASN A 95 0.54 -13.45 -8.64
N ASN A 96 1.74 -13.98 -8.51
CA ASN A 96 2.26 -15.06 -9.37
C ASN A 96 1.83 -16.47 -8.90
N ARG A 97 0.98 -16.55 -7.85
CA ARG A 97 0.43 -17.78 -7.27
C ARG A 97 1.47 -18.76 -6.73
N ILE A 98 2.67 -18.30 -6.33
CA ILE A 98 3.69 -19.17 -5.77
C ILE A 98 4.58 -18.44 -4.75
N GLY A 99 4.68 -19.02 -3.55
CA GLY A 99 5.61 -18.58 -2.51
C GLY A 99 6.87 -19.44 -2.50
N PHE A 100 7.86 -19.13 -3.34
CA PHE A 100 9.03 -19.99 -3.56
C PHE A 100 8.61 -21.39 -4.08
N THR A 101 8.49 -22.39 -3.21
CA THR A 101 7.98 -23.73 -3.55
C THR A 101 6.60 -24.01 -2.95
N THR A 102 6.05 -23.06 -2.19
CA THR A 102 4.78 -23.21 -1.46
C THR A 102 3.61 -22.78 -2.34
N GLU A 103 2.63 -23.66 -2.49
CA GLU A 103 1.39 -23.38 -3.22
C GLU A 103 0.44 -22.48 -2.41
N PRO A 104 -0.50 -21.76 -3.08
CA PRO A 104 -1.48 -20.91 -2.42
C PRO A 104 -2.27 -21.60 -1.30
N ILE A 105 -2.60 -22.87 -1.47
CA ILE A 105 -3.37 -23.67 -0.49
C ILE A 105 -2.59 -23.92 0.81
N ASP A 106 -1.27 -23.95 0.73
CA ASP A 106 -0.38 -24.10 1.88
C ASP A 106 0.05 -22.75 2.47
N ALA A 107 -0.12 -21.66 1.72
CA ALA A 107 0.31 -20.32 2.11
C ALA A 107 -0.77 -19.51 2.86
N ARG A 108 -2.07 -19.79 2.63
CA ARG A 108 -3.17 -19.01 3.22
C ARG A 108 -4.46 -19.84 3.35
N SER A 109 -5.32 -19.42 4.28
CA SER A 109 -6.64 -20.01 4.50
C SER A 109 -7.80 -19.23 3.85
N THR A 110 -7.47 -18.24 3.01
CA THR A 110 -8.43 -17.38 2.31
C THR A 110 -8.40 -17.62 0.80
N THR A 111 -9.47 -17.27 0.09
CA THR A 111 -9.58 -17.44 -1.36
C THR A 111 -8.50 -16.61 -2.08
N TYR A 112 -8.44 -15.32 -1.77
CA TYR A 112 -7.49 -14.40 -2.35
C TYR A 112 -6.42 -14.01 -1.34
N SER A 113 -5.20 -13.74 -1.82
CA SER A 113 -4.13 -13.16 -1.00
C SER A 113 -4.56 -11.83 -0.38
N THR A 114 -5.45 -11.10 -1.07
CA THR A 114 -5.99 -9.79 -0.69
C THR A 114 -7.06 -9.85 0.41
N ASP A 115 -7.61 -11.03 0.72
CA ASP A 115 -8.83 -11.14 1.56
C ASP A 115 -8.64 -10.59 2.97
N VAL A 116 -7.39 -10.58 3.45
CA VAL A 116 -7.00 -9.99 4.73
C VAL A 116 -7.28 -8.49 4.81
N ALA A 117 -7.33 -7.80 3.68
CA ALA A 117 -7.61 -6.37 3.61
C ALA A 117 -9.10 -6.05 3.76
N LYS A 118 -10.00 -7.04 3.56
CA LYS A 118 -11.47 -6.83 3.65
C LYS A 118 -11.94 -6.32 5.00
N GLY A 119 -11.17 -6.52 6.07
CA GLY A 119 -11.46 -5.98 7.40
C GLY A 119 -11.30 -4.47 7.55
N TYR A 120 -10.79 -3.77 6.53
CA TYR A 120 -10.46 -2.34 6.57
C TYR A 120 -11.26 -1.48 5.58
N ASP A 121 -12.38 -2.02 5.05
CA ASP A 121 -13.28 -1.33 4.10
C ASP A 121 -12.57 -0.73 2.88
N VAL A 122 -11.61 -1.48 2.34
CA VAL A 122 -10.85 -1.08 1.16
C VAL A 122 -11.45 -1.64 -0.13
N PRO A 123 -11.41 -0.89 -1.24
CA PRO A 123 -11.70 -1.48 -2.54
C PRO A 123 -10.55 -2.42 -2.95
N ILE A 124 -10.92 -3.53 -3.58
CA ILE A 124 -9.98 -4.56 -4.06
C ILE A 124 -10.33 -4.84 -5.51
N PHE A 125 -9.37 -4.64 -6.40
CA PHE A 125 -9.46 -4.99 -7.80
C PHE A 125 -8.60 -6.21 -8.06
N HIS A 126 -9.14 -7.22 -8.74
CA HIS A 126 -8.33 -8.33 -9.26
C HIS A 126 -8.30 -8.21 -10.76
N VAL A 127 -7.13 -7.91 -11.31
CA VAL A 127 -6.94 -7.69 -12.74
C VAL A 127 -6.03 -8.76 -13.33
N ASN A 128 -6.32 -9.15 -14.57
CA ASN A 128 -5.42 -10.03 -15.31
C ASN A 128 -4.26 -9.20 -15.88
N ALA A 129 -3.04 -9.46 -15.42
CA ALA A 129 -1.86 -8.72 -15.88
C ALA A 129 -1.53 -8.94 -17.37
N ASP A 130 -2.07 -9.98 -18.01
CA ASP A 130 -1.97 -10.18 -19.47
C ASP A 130 -2.83 -9.16 -20.25
N ASP A 131 -3.80 -8.53 -19.58
CA ASP A 131 -4.55 -7.39 -20.11
C ASP A 131 -3.97 -6.09 -19.54
N VAL A 132 -3.04 -5.51 -20.30
CA VAL A 132 -2.32 -4.30 -19.91
C VAL A 132 -3.26 -3.09 -19.81
N GLU A 133 -4.25 -2.99 -20.69
CA GLU A 133 -5.20 -1.88 -20.70
C GLU A 133 -6.08 -1.92 -19.45
N ALA A 134 -6.63 -3.09 -19.13
CA ALA A 134 -7.41 -3.28 -17.89
C ALA A 134 -6.56 -3.02 -16.63
N THR A 135 -5.27 -3.39 -16.66
CA THR A 135 -4.36 -3.14 -15.53
C THR A 135 -4.12 -1.64 -15.31
N ILE A 136 -3.94 -0.88 -16.39
CA ILE A 136 -3.81 0.59 -16.32
C ILE A 136 -5.12 1.21 -15.83
N GLU A 137 -6.26 0.78 -16.37
CA GLU A 137 -7.58 1.28 -15.96
C GLU A 137 -7.85 1.03 -14.47
N ALA A 138 -7.47 -0.14 -13.94
CA ALA A 138 -7.57 -0.43 -12.51
C ALA A 138 -6.74 0.54 -11.66
N ILE A 139 -5.54 0.91 -12.12
CA ILE A 139 -4.69 1.93 -11.47
C ILE A 139 -5.30 3.33 -11.61
N ASP A 140 -5.95 3.67 -12.71
CA ASP A 140 -6.57 4.99 -12.84
C ASP A 140 -7.78 5.13 -11.93
N ILE A 141 -8.66 4.11 -11.89
CA ILE A 141 -9.79 4.04 -10.96
C ILE A 141 -9.29 4.11 -9.52
N ALA A 142 -8.16 3.45 -9.23
CA ALA A 142 -7.52 3.48 -7.93
C ALA A 142 -7.19 4.88 -7.43
N MET A 143 -6.49 5.60 -8.30
CA MET A 143 -5.96 6.92 -8.02
C MET A 143 -7.09 7.93 -7.86
N GLU A 144 -8.13 7.84 -8.69
CA GLU A 144 -9.30 8.71 -8.58
C GLU A 144 -10.11 8.41 -7.30
N PHE A 145 -10.29 7.13 -6.93
CA PHE A 145 -10.94 6.77 -5.67
C PHE A 145 -10.21 7.36 -4.46
N ARG A 146 -8.87 7.23 -4.41
CA ARG A 146 -8.08 7.82 -3.31
C ARG A 146 -8.24 9.34 -3.28
N LYS A 147 -8.18 9.99 -4.43
CA LYS A 147 -8.27 11.45 -4.55
C LYS A 147 -9.62 12.00 -4.08
N GLU A 148 -10.72 11.33 -4.40
CA GLU A 148 -12.08 11.72 -4.00
C GLU A 148 -12.34 11.46 -2.51
N PHE A 149 -11.97 10.28 -2.02
CA PHE A 149 -12.42 9.85 -0.68
C PHE A 149 -11.38 10.04 0.42
N ILE A 150 -10.09 10.26 0.09
CA ILE A 150 -8.96 10.30 1.06
C ILE A 150 -9.05 9.10 2.03
N LYS A 151 -9.42 7.94 1.48
CA LYS A 151 -9.71 6.72 2.22
C LYS A 151 -8.77 5.58 1.86
N THR A 152 -8.78 4.59 2.74
CA THR A 152 -7.84 3.50 2.95
C THR A 152 -7.38 2.77 1.67
N SER A 153 -6.11 2.36 1.73
CA SER A 153 -5.38 1.34 0.97
C SER A 153 -6.11 0.61 -0.15
N LEU A 154 -5.96 1.03 -1.40
CA LEU A 154 -6.48 0.23 -2.50
C LEU A 154 -5.57 -0.95 -2.82
N LEU A 155 -6.14 -2.15 -2.98
CA LEU A 155 -5.41 -3.32 -3.50
C LEU A 155 -5.72 -3.57 -4.98
N ILE A 156 -4.66 -3.73 -5.78
CA ILE A 156 -4.69 -4.28 -7.14
C ILE A 156 -3.93 -5.63 -7.15
#